data_AF-A0A1I4NB17-F1
#
_entry.id   AF-A0A1I4NB17-F1
#
_cell.length_a   1.000
_cell.length_b   1.000
_cell.length_c   1.000
_cell.angle_alpha   90.00
_cell.angle_beta   90.00
_cell.angle_gamma   90.00
#
_symmetry.space_group_name_H-M   'P 1'
#
loop_
_entity.id
_entity.type
_entity.pdbx_description
1 polymer ?
#
loop_
_entity_poly.entity_id
_entity_poly.type
_entity_poly.pdbx_seq_one_letter_code
_entity_poly.pdbx_strand_id
1 'polypeptide(L)'
;MFYRIVTLVGGVVFVAVLFALLWFFCRKFLERHGVTDMVADRATVLATWTFAGISVGLLFAVVGAFVLGPWAFYRTLRGHDVPISDAAAVWWGLAIVVAAMATTGVGFAAFLYAVGAL
;
A
#
# COMPACT_ATOMS: atom_id res chain seq x y z
N MET A 1 3.62 -31.86 2.33
CA MET A 1 3.97 -30.85 1.29
C MET A 1 2.80 -29.95 0.90
N PHE A 2 1.56 -30.45 0.86
CA PHE A 2 0.35 -29.66 0.55
C PHE A 2 0.21 -28.37 1.39
N TYR A 3 0.46 -28.43 2.71
CA TYR A 3 0.40 -27.26 3.58
C TYR A 3 1.32 -26.12 3.14
N ARG A 4 2.51 -26.42 2.61
CA ARG A 4 3.48 -25.40 2.15
C ARG A 4 2.96 -24.65 0.92
N ILE A 5 2.28 -25.36 0.02
CA ILE A 5 1.68 -24.77 -1.17
C ILE A 5 0.53 -23.85 -0.75
N VAL A 6 -0.32 -24.30 0.17
CA VAL A 6 -1.43 -23.48 0.69
C VAL A 6 -0.91 -22.21 1.37
N THR A 7 0.13 -22.30 2.20
CA THR A 7 0.75 -21.13 2.84
C THR A 7 1.35 -20.17 1.81
N LEU A 8 2.03 -20.69 0.78
CA LEU A 8 2.63 -19.87 -0.27
C LEU A 8 1.56 -19.16 -1.11
N VAL A 9 0.51 -19.88 -1.53
CA VAL A 9 -0.62 -19.30 -2.26
C VAL A 9 -1.32 -18.24 -1.41
N GLY A 10 -1.57 -18.52 -0.13
CA GLY A 10 -2.13 -17.55 0.81
C GLY A 10 -1.29 -16.27 0.89
N GLY A 11 0.03 -16.41 1.08
CA GLY A 11 0.95 -15.27 1.12
C GLY A 11 0.92 -14.43 -0.17
N VAL A 12 0.94 -15.08 -1.34
CA VAL A 12 0.86 -14.39 -2.64
C VAL A 12 -0.47 -13.65 -2.79
N VAL A 13 -1.58 -14.27 -2.40
CA VAL A 13 -2.91 -13.63 -2.43
C VAL A 13 -2.93 -12.40 -1.52
N PHE A 14 -2.37 -12.50 -0.31
CA PHE A 14 -2.29 -11.36 0.62
C PHE A 14 -1.47 -10.19 0.06
N VAL A 15 -0.34 -10.50 -0.57
CA VAL A 15 0.49 -9.49 -1.24
C VAL A 15 -0.26 -8.83 -2.39
N ALA A 16 -0.96 -9.61 -3.20
CA ALA A 16 -1.76 -9.09 -4.31
C ALA A 16 -2.90 -8.18 -3.82
N VAL A 17 -3.58 -8.57 -2.74
CA VAL A 17 -4.63 -7.76 -2.11
C VAL A 17 -4.06 -6.45 -1.54
N LEU A 18 -2.92 -6.51 -0.85
CA LEU A 18 -2.26 -5.30 -0.32
C LEU A 18 -1.88 -4.33 -1.44
N PHE A 19 -1.28 -4.85 -2.53
CA PHE A 19 -0.93 -4.04 -3.68
C PHE A 19 -2.17 -3.43 -4.34
N ALA A 20 -3.24 -4.20 -4.52
CA ALA A 20 -4.49 -3.71 -5.09
C ALA A 20 -5.13 -2.61 -4.22
N LEU A 21 -5.06 -2.73 -2.89
CA LEU A 21 -5.53 -1.70 -1.96
C LEU A 21 -4.69 -0.43 -2.07
N LEU A 22 -3.35 -0.53 -2.08
CA LEU A 22 -2.47 0.61 -2.29
C LEU A 22 -2.77 1.32 -3.61
N TRP A 23 -2.92 0.56 -4.69
CA TRP A 23 -3.30 1.09 -5.99
C TRP A 23 -4.65 1.82 -5.95
N PHE A 24 -5.66 1.20 -5.34
CA PHE A 24 -6.99 1.79 -5.21
C PHE A 24 -6.96 3.10 -4.43
N PHE A 25 -6.25 3.14 -3.30
CA PHE A 25 -6.10 4.36 -2.50
C PHE A 25 -5.29 5.44 -3.22
N CYS A 26 -4.20 5.08 -3.90
CA CYS A 26 -3.41 6.01 -4.71
C CYS A 26 -4.25 6.62 -5.84
N ARG A 27 -5.02 5.78 -6.53
CA ARG A 27 -5.95 6.22 -7.58
C ARG A 27 -6.99 7.19 -7.02
N LYS A 28 -7.65 6.84 -5.92
CA LYS A 28 -8.66 7.70 -5.28
C LYS A 28 -8.09 9.01 -4.79
N PHE A 29 -6.86 8.99 -4.28
CA PHE A 29 -6.13 10.18 -3.90
C PHE A 29 -5.88 11.10 -5.10
N LEU A 30 -5.38 10.57 -6.21
CA LEU A 30 -5.15 11.35 -7.44
C LEU A 30 -6.45 11.94 -8.00
N GLU A 31 -7.52 11.14 -8.06
CA GLU A 31 -8.86 11.59 -8.49
C GLU A 31 -9.38 12.74 -7.61
N ARG A 32 -9.21 12.65 -6.28
CA ARG A 32 -9.64 13.71 -5.35
C ARG A 32 -8.85 15.00 -5.49
N HIS A 33 -7.60 14.93 -5.94
CA HIS A 33 -6.73 16.08 -6.12
C HIS A 33 -6.74 16.62 -7.56
N GLY A 34 -7.76 16.26 -8.36
CA GLY A 34 -8.01 16.86 -9.67
C GLY A 34 -7.16 16.28 -10.80
N VAL A 35 -6.46 15.17 -10.57
CA VAL A 35 -5.70 14.49 -11.62
C VAL A 35 -6.68 13.61 -12.41
N THR A 36 -6.96 14.00 -13.65
CA THR A 36 -7.85 13.27 -14.58
C THR A 36 -7.10 12.57 -15.71
N ASP A 37 -5.86 12.98 -15.99
CA ASP A 37 -5.04 12.43 -17.06
C ASP A 37 -4.19 11.25 -16.60
N MET A 38 -4.29 10.13 -17.33
CA MET A 38 -3.49 8.92 -17.12
C MET A 38 -3.51 8.43 -15.66
N VAL A 39 -4.65 8.59 -14.97
CA VAL A 39 -4.78 8.31 -13.53
C VAL A 39 -4.40 6.87 -13.19
N ALA A 40 -4.78 5.91 -14.05
CA ALA A 40 -4.45 4.50 -13.85
C ALA A 40 -2.93 4.25 -13.89
N ASP A 41 -2.21 4.85 -14.85
CA ASP A 41 -0.76 4.71 -14.96
C ASP A 41 -0.06 5.41 -13.79
N ARG A 42 -0.44 6.65 -13.50
CA ARG A 42 0.11 7.42 -12.36
C ARG A 42 -0.13 6.70 -11.04
N ALA A 43 -1.32 6.15 -10.83
CA ALA A 43 -1.64 5.35 -9.64
C ALA A 43 -0.81 4.07 -9.57
N THR A 44 -0.54 3.41 -10.71
CA THR A 44 0.30 2.22 -10.79
C THR A 44 1.74 2.54 -10.42
N VAL A 45 2.30 3.61 -10.95
CA VAL A 45 3.65 4.09 -10.58
C VAL A 45 3.71 4.43 -9.09
N LEU A 46 2.74 5.19 -8.59
CA LEU A 46 2.66 5.61 -7.20
C LEU A 46 2.55 4.41 -6.25
N ALA A 47 1.69 3.46 -6.56
CA ALA A 47 1.50 2.23 -5.78
C ALA A 47 2.73 1.33 -5.82
N THR A 48 3.39 1.20 -6.98
CA THR A 48 4.60 0.37 -7.14
C THR A 48 5.74 0.88 -6.27
N TRP A 49 6.02 2.18 -6.31
CA TRP A 49 7.07 2.77 -5.48
C TRP A 49 6.71 2.75 -4.00
N THR A 50 5.44 2.98 -3.65
CA THR A 50 4.97 2.88 -2.25
C THR A 50 5.11 1.45 -1.73
N PHE A 51 4.70 0.46 -2.51
CA PHE A 51 4.81 -0.95 -2.17
C PHE A 51 6.28 -1.40 -2.06
N ALA A 52 7.15 -0.92 -2.95
CA ALA A 52 8.60 -1.15 -2.84
C ALA A 52 9.16 -0.52 -1.54
N GLY A 53 8.75 0.70 -1.21
CA GLY A 53 9.11 1.37 0.04
C GLY A 53 8.67 0.58 1.28
N ILE A 54 7.43 0.08 1.29
CA ILE A 54 6.91 -0.81 2.34
C ILE A 54 7.76 -2.10 2.43
N SER A 55 8.01 -2.75 1.30
CA SER A 55 8.72 -4.02 1.22
C SER A 55 10.16 -3.91 1.71
N VAL A 56 10.87 -2.85 1.31
CA VAL A 56 12.22 -2.56 1.81
C VAL A 56 12.16 -2.16 3.28
N GLY A 57 11.16 -1.37 3.68
CA GLY A 57 10.98 -0.94 5.07
C GLY A 57 10.68 -2.08 6.04
N LEU A 58 10.01 -3.14 5.60
CA LEU A 58 9.78 -4.36 6.36
C LEU A 58 11.10 -5.04 6.77
N LEU A 59 12.17 -4.91 5.97
CA LEU A 59 13.51 -5.41 6.34
C LEU A 59 14.08 -4.68 7.56
N PHE A 60 13.63 -3.45 7.84
CA PHE A 60 14.05 -2.62 8.97
C PHE A 60 13.02 -2.63 10.11
N ALA A 61 12.74 -3.83 10.64
CA ALA A 61 11.95 -4.04 11.86
C ALA A 61 10.47 -3.57 11.81
N VAL A 62 9.79 -3.75 10.67
CA VAL A 62 8.36 -3.39 10.44
C VAL A 62 8.07 -1.89 10.49
N VAL A 63 8.61 -1.15 11.47
CA VAL A 63 8.52 0.31 11.59
C VAL A 63 9.06 1.00 10.33
N GLY A 64 10.11 0.44 9.72
CA GLY A 64 10.65 0.94 8.46
C GLY A 64 9.62 1.01 7.34
N ALA A 65 8.59 0.16 7.31
CA ALA A 65 7.54 0.21 6.28
C ALA A 65 6.68 1.49 6.39
N PHE A 66 6.44 1.96 7.62
CA PHE A 66 5.67 3.17 7.90
C PHE A 66 6.48 4.46 7.68
N VAL A 67 7.80 4.36 7.50
CA VAL A 67 8.66 5.49 7.15
C VAL A 67 8.97 5.48 5.65
N LEU A 68 9.48 4.37 5.13
CA LEU A 68 9.91 4.25 3.74
C LEU A 68 8.74 4.18 2.76
N GLY A 69 7.60 3.59 3.14
CA GLY A 69 6.39 3.59 2.32
C GLY A 69 5.88 5.00 2.03
N PRO A 70 5.57 5.81 3.06
CA PRO A 70 5.12 7.18 2.88
C PRO A 70 6.17 8.09 2.22
N TRP A 71 7.45 7.88 2.51
CA TRP A 71 8.53 8.61 1.86
C TRP A 71 8.62 8.29 0.35
N ALA A 72 8.50 7.03 -0.04
CA ALA A 72 8.49 6.62 -1.45
C ALA A 72 7.25 7.17 -2.17
N PHE A 73 6.09 7.17 -1.52
CA PHE A 73 4.88 7.82 -2.00
C PHE A 73 5.11 9.32 -2.25
N TYR A 74 5.62 10.04 -1.25
CA TYR A 74 5.91 11.47 -1.33
C TYR A 74 6.84 11.80 -2.50
N ARG A 75 7.96 11.07 -2.61
CA ARG A 75 8.96 11.30 -3.67
C ARG A 75 8.37 11.08 -5.06
N THR A 76 7.56 10.03 -5.19
CA THR A 76 6.90 9.69 -6.47
C THR A 76 5.79 10.67 -6.80
N LEU A 77 5.07 11.18 -5.79
CA LEU A 77 4.04 12.19 -5.97
C LEU A 77 4.61 13.52 -6.44
N ARG A 78 5.79 13.91 -5.94
CA ARG A 78 6.49 15.12 -6.38
C ARG A 78 6.91 15.07 -7.85
N GLY A 79 7.07 13.88 -8.42
CA GLY A 79 7.25 13.72 -9.87
C GLY A 79 5.97 13.86 -10.71
N HIS A 80 4.80 14.02 -10.08
CA HIS A 80 3.50 14.12 -10.75
C HIS A 80 2.88 15.53 -10.69
N ASP A 81 3.59 16.52 -10.13
CA ASP A 81 3.18 17.94 -10.02
C ASP A 81 1.78 18.18 -9.44
N VAL A 82 1.39 17.39 -8.43
CA VAL A 82 0.11 17.56 -7.74
C VAL A 82 0.17 18.77 -6.79
N PRO A 83 -0.77 19.73 -6.86
CA PRO A 83 -0.73 21.00 -6.12
C PRO A 83 -1.15 20.83 -4.65
N ILE A 84 -0.33 20.11 -3.88
CA ILE A 84 -0.49 19.94 -2.44
C ILE A 84 0.80 20.28 -1.68
N SER A 85 0.65 20.72 -0.43
CA SER A 85 1.80 21.03 0.43
C SER A 85 2.61 19.77 0.78
N ASP A 86 3.91 19.95 1.08
CA ASP A 86 4.80 18.83 1.43
C ASP A 86 4.32 18.06 2.65
N ALA A 87 3.87 18.79 3.68
CA ALA A 87 3.31 18.19 4.88
C ALA A 87 2.07 17.34 4.56
N ALA A 88 1.15 17.85 3.72
CA ALA A 88 -0.04 17.10 3.34
C ALA A 88 0.31 15.82 2.55
N ALA A 89 1.28 15.91 1.63
CA ALA A 89 1.73 14.76 0.84
C ALA A 89 2.28 13.61 1.71
N VAL A 90 3.07 13.94 2.75
CA VAL A 90 3.60 12.95 3.68
C VAL A 90 2.48 12.32 4.52
N TRP A 91 1.57 13.14 5.06
CA TRP A 91 0.43 12.64 5.84
C TRP A 91 -0.51 11.77 5.01
N TRP A 92 -0.75 12.10 3.75
CA TRP A 92 -1.52 11.26 2.83
C TRP A 92 -0.81 9.95 2.52
N GLY A 93 0.50 9.98 2.28
CA GLY A 93 1.29 8.77 2.11
C GLY A 93 1.17 7.84 3.33
N LEU A 94 1.29 8.40 4.54
CA LEU A 94 1.14 7.64 5.78
C LEU A 94 -0.29 7.10 5.94
N ALA A 95 -1.30 7.93 5.68
CA ALA A 95 -2.71 7.51 5.75
C ALA A 95 -3.01 6.35 4.78
N ILE A 96 -2.50 6.40 3.55
CA ILE A 96 -2.68 5.34 2.56
C ILE A 96 -2.00 4.04 2.99
N VAL A 97 -0.74 4.12 3.46
CA VAL A 97 0.00 2.94 3.94
C VAL A 97 -0.69 2.31 5.14
N VAL A 98 -1.09 3.11 6.12
CA VAL A 98 -1.82 2.65 7.31
C VAL A 98 -3.17 2.05 6.93
N ALA A 99 -3.94 2.70 6.04
CA ALA A 99 -5.23 2.19 5.60
C ALA A 99 -5.10 0.84 4.87
N ALA A 100 -4.12 0.72 3.96
CA ALA A 100 -3.86 -0.53 3.25
C ALA A 100 -3.42 -1.65 4.21
N MET A 101 -2.43 -1.39 5.06
CA MET A 101 -1.92 -2.36 6.04
C MET A 101 -2.99 -2.78 7.05
N ALA A 102 -3.76 -1.83 7.59
CA ALA A 102 -4.83 -2.12 8.52
C ALA A 102 -5.95 -2.94 7.86
N THR A 103 -6.36 -2.59 6.64
CA THR A 103 -7.39 -3.35 5.91
C THR A 103 -6.93 -4.77 5.63
N THR A 104 -5.68 -4.95 5.17
CA THR A 104 -5.09 -6.28 4.94
C THR A 104 -4.96 -7.06 6.25
N GLY A 105 -4.51 -6.43 7.33
CA GLY A 105 -4.35 -7.04 8.64
C GLY A 105 -5.68 -7.48 9.26
N VAL A 106 -6.71 -6.63 9.19
CA VAL A 106 -8.08 -6.96 9.62
C VAL A 106 -8.66 -8.09 8.77
N GLY A 107 -8.48 -8.04 7.45
CA GLY A 107 -8.92 -9.11 6.55
C GLY A 107 -8.25 -10.44 6.87
N PHE A 108 -6.95 -10.43 7.21
CA PHE A 108 -6.24 -11.62 7.64
C PHE A 108 -6.74 -12.15 8.99
N ALA A 109 -6.92 -11.28 9.98
CA ALA A 109 -7.44 -11.67 11.28
C ALA A 109 -8.86 -12.27 11.18
N ALA A 110 -9.73 -11.66 10.36
CA ALA A 110 -11.07 -12.17 10.09
C ALA A 110 -11.03 -13.55 9.40
N PHE A 111 -10.10 -13.75 8.46
CA PHE A 111 -9.90 -15.07 7.84
C PHE A 111 -9.45 -16.11 8.87
N LEU A 112 -8.49 -15.78 9.74
CA LEU A 112 -8.02 -16.68 10.80
C LEU A 112 -9.13 -17.07 11.76
N TYR A 113 -9.96 -16.10 12.17
CA TYR A 113 -11.14 -16.35 13.00
C TYR A 113 -12.15 -17.29 12.29
N ALA A 114 -12.42 -17.05 11.01
CA ALA A 114 -13.36 -17.86 10.23
C ALA A 114 -12.91 -19.32 10.06
N VAL A 115 -11.59 -19.58 10.04
CA VAL A 115 -11.03 -20.95 9.97
C VAL A 115 -10.76 -21.56 11.35
N GLY A 116 -11.14 -20.89 12.44
CA GLY A 116 -10.97 -21.36 13.82
C GLY A 116 -9.53 -21.35 14.33
N ALA A 117 -8.65 -20.56 13.70
CA ALA A 117 -7.24 -20.41 14.10
C ALA A 117 -7.02 -19.30 15.14
N LEU A 118 -8.06 -18.51 15.44
CA LEU A 118 -8.04 -17.36 16.35
C LEU A 118 -9.33 -17.30 17.17
#